data_AF-A0A5B6YIN6-F1
#
_entry.id   AF-A0A5B6YIN6-F1
#
_cell.length_a   1.000
_cell.length_b   1.000
_cell.length_c   1.000
_cell.angle_alpha   90.00
_cell.angle_beta   90.00
_cell.angle_gamma   90.00
#
_symmetry.space_group_name_H-M   'P 1'
#
loop_
_entity.id
_entity.type
_entity.pdbx_description
1 polymer ?
#
loop_
_entity_poly.entity_id
_entity_poly.type
_entity_poly.pdbx_seq_one_letter_code
_entity_poly.pdbx_strand_id
1 'polypeptide(L)'
;MAQKRKVEVTVVDENDRGLCSIFRNTANSLSQLYSQSLSHRKFAFDAGQTHALEKLNEWMAMKQQEGKLVTVADIIAYLQDQLNNSVLSSQPQELWGNGSHQSGASQNGQMELGLSSSAPLMQSQDTDLEMDITSEDPIH
;
A
#
# COMPACT_ATOMS: atom_id res chain seq x y z
N MET A 1 -4.40 -42.33 52.04
CA MET A 1 -4.55 -40.85 51.99
C MET A 1 -3.14 -40.31 51.72
N ALA A 2 -2.78 -39.61 50.65
CA ALA A 2 -3.53 -38.86 49.66
C ALA A 2 -2.78 -38.90 48.31
N GLN A 3 -3.55 -39.05 47.24
CA GLN A 3 -3.09 -39.01 45.85
C GLN A 3 -2.90 -37.53 45.47
N LYS A 4 -1.66 -37.10 45.20
CA LYS A 4 -1.39 -35.69 44.86
C LYS A 4 -1.54 -35.46 43.35
N ARG A 5 -2.48 -34.57 43.08
CA ARG A 5 -3.13 -34.17 41.83
C ARG A 5 -2.16 -33.57 40.79
N LYS A 6 -2.36 -33.98 39.54
CA LYS A 6 -1.99 -33.35 38.25
C LYS A 6 -1.56 -31.87 38.35
N VAL A 7 -0.33 -31.58 37.94
CA VAL A 7 0.16 -30.27 37.49
C VAL A 7 0.67 -30.45 36.06
N GLU A 8 -0.26 -30.46 35.10
CA GLU A 8 0.05 -30.52 33.66
C GLU A 8 -0.90 -29.63 32.85
N VAL A 9 -1.91 -29.04 33.50
CA VAL A 9 -2.99 -28.27 32.87
C VAL A 9 -2.60 -26.80 32.63
N THR A 10 -1.53 -26.30 33.24
CA THR A 10 -1.13 -24.88 33.14
C THR A 10 -0.11 -24.60 32.04
N VAL A 11 0.79 -25.52 31.71
CA VAL A 11 1.85 -25.29 30.68
C VAL A 11 1.28 -25.36 29.26
N VAL A 12 0.27 -26.20 29.02
CA VAL A 12 -0.42 -26.32 27.73
C VAL A 12 -1.24 -25.05 27.45
N ASP A 13 -1.92 -24.48 28.44
CA ASP A 13 -2.74 -23.26 28.29
C ASP A 13 -1.91 -22.00 27.97
N GLU A 14 -0.72 -21.86 28.58
CA GLU A 14 0.22 -20.77 28.25
C GLU A 14 0.75 -20.87 26.82
N ASN A 15 1.07 -22.10 26.37
CA ASN A 15 1.52 -22.37 25.02
C ASN A 15 0.41 -22.11 24.00
N ASP A 16 -0.82 -22.54 24.30
CA ASP A 16 -1.99 -22.28 23.46
C ASP A 16 -2.34 -20.80 23.41
N ARG A 17 -2.19 -20.07 24.53
CA ARG A 17 -2.38 -18.61 24.55
C ARG A 17 -1.32 -17.89 23.71
N GLY A 18 -0.07 -18.35 23.75
CA GLY A 18 1.01 -17.87 22.89
C GLY A 18 0.71 -18.11 21.40
N LEU A 19 0.29 -19.33 21.05
CA LEU A 19 -0.09 -19.70 19.69
C LEU A 19 -1.30 -18.91 19.19
N CYS A 20 -2.33 -18.72 20.00
CA CYS A 20 -3.48 -17.87 19.66
C CYS A 20 -3.07 -16.41 19.43
N SER A 21 -2.14 -15.88 20.23
CA SER A 21 -1.60 -14.52 20.05
C SER A 21 -0.82 -14.39 18.74
N ILE A 22 0.08 -15.32 18.44
CA ILE A 22 0.85 -15.34 17.19
C ILE A 22 -0.10 -15.46 16.00
N PHE A 23 -1.04 -16.39 16.04
CA PHE A 23 -2.02 -16.57 14.97
C PHE A 23 -2.83 -15.29 14.71
N ARG A 24 -3.34 -14.64 15.77
CA ARG A 24 -4.07 -13.38 15.63
C ARG A 24 -3.20 -12.27 15.05
N ASN A 25 -1.95 -12.15 15.50
CA ASN A 25 -1.01 -11.16 14.99
C ASN A 25 -0.70 -11.42 13.52
N THR A 26 -0.44 -12.66 13.12
CA THR A 26 -0.23 -13.03 11.71
C THR A 26 -1.48 -12.77 10.86
N ALA A 27 -2.66 -13.12 11.34
CA ALA A 27 -3.93 -12.87 10.64
C ALA A 27 -4.20 -11.36 10.48
N ASN A 28 -3.89 -10.56 11.50
CA ASN A 28 -3.98 -9.11 11.43
C ASN A 28 -2.97 -8.53 10.42
N SER A 29 -1.72 -8.97 10.44
CA SER A 29 -0.71 -8.55 9.46
C SER A 29 -1.10 -8.93 8.03
N LEU A 30 -1.68 -10.12 7.83
CA LEU A 30 -2.20 -10.53 6.52
C LEU A 30 -3.36 -9.66 6.08
N SER A 31 -4.27 -9.31 7.00
CA SER A 31 -5.39 -8.41 6.73
C SER A 31 -4.90 -7.01 6.33
N GLN A 32 -3.90 -6.49 7.04
CA GLN A 32 -3.27 -5.20 6.73
C GLN A 32 -2.57 -5.24 5.35
N LEU A 33 -1.79 -6.28 5.08
CA LEU A 33 -1.12 -6.46 3.80
C LEU A 33 -2.13 -6.53 2.66
N TYR A 34 -3.25 -7.23 2.85
CA TYR A 34 -4.31 -7.30 1.85
C TYR A 34 -4.93 -5.92 1.59
N SER A 35 -5.28 -5.18 2.65
CA SER A 35 -5.81 -3.82 2.51
C SER A 35 -4.84 -2.88 1.79
N GLN A 36 -3.55 -2.95 2.13
CA GLN A 36 -2.49 -2.18 1.46
C GLN A 36 -2.32 -2.61 -0.01
N SER A 37 -2.33 -3.90 -0.28
CA SER A 37 -2.25 -4.41 -1.66
C SER A 37 -3.47 -3.95 -2.47
N LEU A 38 -4.65 -3.90 -1.85
CA LEU A 38 -5.88 -3.46 -2.49
C LEU A 38 -5.85 -1.97 -2.83
N SER A 39 -5.32 -1.13 -1.92
CA SER A 39 -5.15 0.30 -2.18
C SER A 39 -4.09 0.53 -3.26
N HIS A 40 -2.95 -0.18 -3.21
CA HIS A 40 -1.89 -0.09 -4.21
C HIS A 40 -2.38 -0.54 -5.59
N ARG A 41 -3.22 -1.57 -5.68
CA ARG A 41 -3.82 -1.99 -6.95
C ARG A 41 -4.68 -0.90 -7.58
N LYS A 42 -5.46 -0.17 -6.77
CA LYS A 42 -6.26 0.96 -7.27
C LYS A 42 -5.35 2.06 -7.81
N PHE A 43 -4.30 2.41 -7.07
CA PHE A 43 -3.32 3.40 -7.50
C PHE A 43 -2.57 2.99 -8.78
N ALA A 44 -2.11 1.73 -8.85
CA ALA A 44 -1.44 1.20 -10.03
C ALA A 44 -2.35 1.20 -11.28
N PHE A 45 -3.64 0.90 -11.10
CA PHE A 45 -4.61 0.97 -12.19
C PHE A 45 -4.81 2.41 -12.70
N ASP A 46 -4.96 3.36 -11.78
CA ASP A 46 -5.13 4.79 -12.11
C ASP A 46 -3.89 5.38 -12.80
N ALA A 47 -2.70 5.07 -12.28
CA ALA A 47 -1.44 5.42 -12.91
C ALA A 47 -1.29 4.80 -14.31
N GLY A 48 -1.71 3.54 -14.48
CA GLY A 48 -1.72 2.86 -15.78
C GLY A 48 -2.66 3.51 -16.79
N GLN A 49 -3.85 3.93 -16.37
CA GLN A 49 -4.80 4.65 -17.23
C GLN A 49 -4.21 5.99 -17.69
N THR A 50 -3.69 6.78 -16.75
CA THR A 50 -3.09 8.09 -17.04
C THR A 50 -1.92 7.92 -18.01
N HIS A 51 -1.03 6.97 -17.72
CA HIS A 51 0.12 6.68 -18.57
C HIS A 51 -0.26 6.26 -19.98
N ALA A 52 -1.28 5.41 -20.14
CA ALA A 52 -1.74 4.99 -21.47
C ALA A 52 -2.29 6.16 -22.29
N LEU A 53 -3.03 7.08 -21.66
CA LEU A 53 -3.55 8.28 -22.32
C LEU A 53 -2.43 9.25 -22.71
N GLU A 54 -1.44 9.45 -21.85
CA GLU A 54 -0.26 10.24 -22.16
C GLU A 54 0.47 9.69 -23.38
N LYS A 55 0.74 8.38 -23.43
CA LYS A 55 1.41 7.73 -24.57
C LYS A 55 0.62 7.88 -25.88
N LEU A 56 -0.70 7.73 -25.82
CA LEU A 56 -1.54 7.93 -26.99
C LEU A 56 -1.49 9.39 -27.47
N ASN A 57 -1.54 10.36 -26.55
CA ASN A 57 -1.43 11.78 -26.89
C ASN A 57 -0.06 12.13 -27.49
N GLU A 58 1.03 11.65 -26.90
CA GLU A 58 2.39 11.80 -27.44
C GLU A 58 2.46 11.26 -28.88
N TRP A 59 1.97 10.04 -29.10
CA TRP A 59 1.96 9.42 -30.42
C TRP A 59 1.12 10.22 -31.43
N MET A 60 -0.08 10.67 -31.05
CA MET A 60 -0.92 11.49 -31.93
C MET A 60 -0.29 12.85 -32.26
N ALA A 61 0.38 13.48 -31.30
CA ALA A 61 1.10 14.73 -31.50
C ALA A 61 2.26 14.53 -32.49
N MET A 62 3.01 13.42 -32.36
CA MET A 62 4.06 13.06 -33.32
C MET A 62 3.49 12.86 -34.74
N LYS A 63 2.36 12.15 -34.89
CA LYS A 63 1.72 11.95 -36.20
C LYS A 63 1.25 13.24 -36.85
N GLN A 64 0.71 14.17 -36.06
CA GLN A 64 0.32 15.49 -36.56
C GLN A 64 1.52 16.33 -36.99
N GLN A 65 2.64 16.27 -36.27
CA GLN A 65 3.89 16.93 -36.68
C GLN A 65 4.44 16.35 -37.99
N GLU A 66 4.23 15.07 -38.27
CA GLU A 66 4.52 14.44 -39.57
C GLU A 66 3.56 14.86 -40.70
N GLY A 67 2.57 15.73 -40.43
CA GLY A 67 1.55 16.16 -41.38
C GLY A 67 0.51 15.08 -41.69
N LYS A 68 0.46 13.99 -40.91
CA LYS A 68 -0.49 12.90 -41.10
C LYS A 68 -1.76 13.16 -40.31
N LEU A 69 -2.90 13.04 -40.98
CA LEU A 69 -4.20 12.99 -40.31
C LEU A 69 -4.35 11.63 -39.65
N VAL A 70 -4.54 11.62 -38.34
CA VAL A 70 -4.78 10.41 -37.56
C VAL A 70 -6.25 10.03 -37.71
N THR A 71 -6.52 8.85 -38.28
CA THR A 71 -7.87 8.30 -38.36
C THR A 71 -8.17 7.41 -37.15
N VAL A 72 -9.46 7.11 -36.92
CA VAL A 72 -9.88 6.16 -35.87
C VAL A 72 -9.26 4.78 -36.08
N ALA A 73 -9.09 4.35 -37.34
CA ALA A 73 -8.46 3.07 -37.66
C ALA A 73 -6.99 3.04 -37.23
N ASP A 74 -6.26 4.14 -37.40
CA ASP A 74 -4.86 4.26 -36.99
C ASP A 74 -4.71 4.20 -35.47
N ILE A 75 -5.63 4.83 -34.72
CA ILE A 75 -5.67 4.78 -33.26
C ILE A 75 -5.90 3.34 -32.79
N ILE A 76 -6.87 2.64 -33.37
CA ILE A 76 -7.17 1.25 -33.02
C ILE A 76 -5.95 0.36 -33.33
N ALA A 77 -5.33 0.52 -34.50
CA ALA A 77 -4.15 -0.24 -34.88
C ALA A 77 -2.97 0.00 -33.93
N TYR A 78 -2.74 1.26 -33.53
CA TYR A 78 -1.72 1.61 -32.54
C TYR A 78 -2.00 0.97 -31.17
N LEU A 79 -3.23 1.06 -30.67
CA LEU A 79 -3.59 0.46 -29.38
C LEU A 79 -3.45 -1.06 -29.40
N GLN A 80 -3.86 -1.72 -30.48
CA GLN A 80 -3.70 -3.17 -30.64
C GLN A 80 -2.23 -3.59 -30.68
N ASP A 81 -1.39 -2.85 -31.40
CA ASP A 81 0.06 -3.08 -31.43
C ASP A 81 0.69 -2.92 -30.03
N GLN A 82 0.37 -1.83 -29.32
CA GLN A 82 0.89 -1.60 -27.97
C GLN A 82 0.44 -2.68 -26.98
N LEU A 83 -0.82 -3.11 -27.03
CA LEU A 83 -1.31 -4.19 -26.16
C LEU A 83 -0.61 -5.52 -26.44
N ASN A 84 -0.40 -5.85 -27.72
CA ASN A 84 0.29 -7.08 -28.12
C ASN A 84 1.78 -7.07 -27.77
N ASN A 85 2.43 -5.90 -27.84
CA ASN A 85 3.86 -5.74 -27.56
C ASN A 85 4.18 -5.54 -26.06
N SER A 86 3.23 -5.03 -25.26
CA SER A 86 3.44 -4.73 -23.83
C SER A 86 3.77 -5.96 -22.96
N VAL A 87 3.29 -7.14 -23.36
CA VAL A 87 3.53 -8.41 -22.66
C VAL A 87 5.02 -8.79 -22.65
N LEU A 88 5.81 -8.31 -23.61
CA LEU A 88 7.24 -8.63 -23.71
C LEU A 88 8.14 -7.63 -22.96
N SER A 89 7.62 -6.46 -22.59
CA SER A 89 8.38 -5.34 -21.99
C SER A 89 8.30 -5.27 -20.45
N SER A 90 7.58 -6.20 -19.80
CA SER A 90 7.37 -6.20 -18.34
C SER A 90 8.60 -6.70 -17.56
N GLN A 91 9.78 -6.14 -17.85
CA GLN A 91 10.95 -6.27 -16.98
C GLN A 91 10.82 -5.21 -15.87
N PRO A 92 10.80 -5.59 -14.58
CA PRO A 92 10.79 -4.60 -13.51
C PRO A 92 12.09 -3.80 -13.60
N GLN A 93 11.99 -2.50 -13.88
CA GLN A 93 13.12 -1.61 -13.69
C GLN A 93 13.28 -1.44 -12.18
N GLU A 94 14.18 -2.24 -11.61
CA GLU A 94 14.60 -2.21 -10.20
C GLU A 94 15.06 -0.80 -9.83
N LEU A 95 14.12 0.05 -9.41
CA LEU A 95 14.36 1.40 -8.92
C LEU A 95 14.26 1.40 -7.39
N TRP A 96 14.96 0.47 -6.75
CA TRP A 96 15.33 0.63 -5.34
C TRP A 96 16.38 1.74 -5.32
N GLY A 97 15.98 2.93 -4.89
CA GLY A 97 16.88 4.06 -4.72
C GLY A 97 18.08 3.65 -3.88
N ASN A 98 19.28 3.87 -4.42
CA ASN A 98 20.52 3.87 -3.66
C ASN A 98 20.41 4.90 -2.53
N GLY A 99 20.07 4.43 -1.33
CA GLY A 99 20.23 5.20 -0.11
C GLY A 99 21.71 5.37 0.17
N SER A 100 22.25 6.52 -0.21
CA SER A 100 23.59 6.97 0.16
C SER A 100 23.71 6.97 1.69
N HIS A 101 24.44 5.99 2.23
CA HIS A 101 24.90 6.00 3.61
C HIS A 101 25.86 7.18 3.80
N GLN A 102 25.37 8.28 4.37
CA GLN A 102 26.23 9.29 4.97
C GLN A 102 26.56 8.84 6.40
N SER A 103 27.76 8.27 6.57
CA SER A 103 28.35 7.97 7.87
C SER A 103 28.60 9.27 8.64
N GLY A 104 27.70 9.59 9.58
CA GLY A 104 27.94 10.52 10.67
C GLY A 104 28.42 9.74 11.90
N ALA A 105 29.65 9.97 12.33
CA ALA A 105 30.22 9.39 13.54
C ALA A 105 29.53 9.96 14.79
N SER A 106 29.03 9.11 15.69
CA SER A 106 29.05 9.38 17.13
C SER A 106 28.75 8.14 17.99
N GLN A 107 29.79 7.73 18.73
CA GLN A 107 29.81 7.25 20.11
C GLN A 107 29.07 5.94 20.52
N ASN A 108 29.92 4.97 20.87
CA ASN A 108 29.76 3.91 21.88
C ASN A 108 28.60 4.04 22.87
N GLY A 109 27.83 2.97 23.02
CA GLY A 109 26.92 2.76 24.15
C GLY A 109 26.17 1.42 24.08
N GLN A 110 26.76 0.41 24.73
CA GLN A 110 26.16 -0.75 25.40
C GLN A 110 24.96 -1.51 24.76
N MET A 111 25.21 -2.80 24.57
CA MET A 111 24.22 -3.84 24.29
C MET A 111 23.32 -4.05 25.52
N GLU A 112 22.02 -3.80 25.43
CA GLU A 112 21.02 -4.39 26.32
C GLU A 112 19.80 -4.88 25.52
N LEU A 113 19.52 -6.18 25.67
CA LEU A 113 18.32 -6.84 25.18
C LEU A 113 17.16 -6.46 26.10
N GLY A 114 16.49 -5.35 25.80
CA GLY A 114 15.28 -4.90 26.48
C GLY A 114 14.05 -5.13 25.62
N LEU A 115 13.27 -6.16 25.92
CA LEU A 115 11.86 -6.21 25.54
C LEU A 115 11.15 -5.05 26.25
N SER A 116 10.68 -4.05 25.51
CA SER A 116 9.73 -3.09 26.05
C SER A 116 8.73 -2.60 25.02
N SER A 117 7.50 -3.04 25.28
CA SER A 117 6.23 -2.49 24.86
C SER A 117 6.25 -0.96 24.72
N SER A 118 5.84 -0.46 23.57
CA SER A 118 5.13 0.82 23.44
C SER A 118 4.41 0.86 22.10
N ALA A 119 3.10 0.59 22.14
CA ALA A 119 2.19 0.95 21.05
C ALA A 119 2.10 2.49 20.99
N PRO A 120 2.06 3.11 19.80
CA PRO A 120 1.77 4.52 19.71
C PRO A 120 0.30 4.76 20.05
N LEU A 121 0.07 5.62 21.04
CA LEU A 121 -1.22 6.17 21.43
C LEU A 121 -1.79 6.95 20.23
N MET A 122 -2.90 6.50 19.64
CA MET A 122 -3.68 7.36 18.74
C MET A 122 -4.25 8.50 19.57
N GLN A 123 -3.67 9.68 19.38
CA GLN A 123 -4.21 10.92 19.90
C GLN A 123 -5.44 11.28 19.07
N SER A 124 -6.62 11.04 19.65
CA SER A 124 -7.87 11.60 19.15
C SER A 124 -7.74 13.12 19.14
N GLN A 125 -7.60 13.70 17.95
CA GLN A 125 -7.95 15.10 17.74
C GLN A 125 -9.44 15.12 17.45
N ASP A 126 -10.21 15.61 18.42
CA ASP A 126 -11.54 16.14 18.21
C ASP A 126 -11.46 17.27 17.18
N THR A 127 -11.74 16.95 15.92
CA THR A 127 -12.18 17.95 14.95
C THR A 127 -13.65 18.20 15.21
N ASP A 128 -13.92 19.28 15.94
CA ASP A 128 -15.21 19.96 15.99
C ASP A 128 -15.54 20.43 14.55
N LEU A 129 -16.31 19.61 13.81
CA LEU A 129 -16.96 20.08 12.59
C LEU A 129 -18.21 20.84 13.02
N GLU A 130 -18.03 22.14 13.23
CA GLU A 130 -19.11 23.12 13.28
C GLU A 130 -19.87 23.04 11.95
N MET A 131 -21.08 22.48 12.02
CA MET A 131 -21.99 22.36 10.88
C MET A 131 -22.62 23.73 10.66
N ASP A 132 -22.04 24.52 9.76
CA ASP A 132 -22.65 25.75 9.24
C ASP A 132 -23.89 25.36 8.45
N ILE A 133 -25.05 25.47 9.10
CA ILE A 133 -26.36 25.27 8.49
C ILE A 133 -26.63 26.57 7.73
N THR A 134 -26.33 26.58 6.44
CA THR A 134 -26.72 27.66 5.54
C THR A 134 -28.23 27.86 5.63
N SER A 135 -28.64 29.01 6.17
CA SER A 135 -30.01 29.53 6.07
C SER A 135 -30.44 29.56 4.60
N GLU A 136 -31.40 28.73 4.22
CA GLU A 136 -32.23 28.98 3.05
C GLU A 136 -33.45 29.80 3.48
N ASP A 137 -33.58 30.98 2.87
CA ASP A 137 -34.72 31.89 2.95
C ASP A 137 -36.03 31.21 2.47
N PRO A 138 -37.17 31.39 3.16
CA PRO A 138 -38.46 31.02 2.62
C PRO A 138 -38.95 32.13 1.67
N ILE A 139 -39.02 31.81 0.38
CA ILE A 139 -39.74 32.60 -0.63
C ILE A 139 -41.23 32.59 -0.25
N HIS A 140 -41.83 33.78 -0.12
CA HIS A 140 -43.27 33.97 -0.11
C HIS A 140 -43.72 34.76 -1.33
#